data_AF-D9XE42-F1
#
_entry.id   AF-D9XE42-F1
#
_cell.length_a   1.000
_cell.length_b   1.000
_cell.length_c   1.000
_cell.angle_alpha   90.00
_cell.angle_beta   90.00
_cell.angle_gamma   90.00
#
_symmetry.space_group_name_H-M   'P 1'
#
loop_
_entity.id
_entity.type
_entity.pdbx_description
1 polymer ?
#
loop_
_entity_poly.entity_id
_entity_poly.type
_entity_poly.pdbx_seq_one_letter_code
_entity_poly.pdbx_strand_id
1 'polypeptide(L)'
;MTITHKGFDLSAFQLSDETLELIHKRDELEERHRKYRTENADCARQYIDDSHGHVSRDYYVPALRRADRELREQEMQAVADGRPLPDRDEYLAEVRSRVKEYERVEPALARAVEQAESAVTGAIVKELPELARQGFEQSERALKQYRAAIAKAEVARAQLTDSVSRFLWAVTGAELTRPKWRGFSGALGEEVNAWRTTSDGRLTFESAKDLGIIDPYRGNLAECDGFIAPPEEDAA
;
A
#
# COMPACT_ATOMS: atom_id res chain seq x y z
N MET A 1 4.83 12.44 9.35
CA MET A 1 4.87 11.32 10.32
C MET A 1 3.51 10.67 10.28
N THR A 2 3.41 9.40 9.92
CA THR A 2 2.12 8.70 9.82
C THR A 2 1.69 8.33 11.22
N ILE A 3 0.52 8.79 11.64
CA ILE A 3 -0.03 8.48 12.96
C ILE A 3 -1.08 7.40 12.76
N THR A 4 -0.79 6.18 13.18
CA THR A 4 -1.72 5.06 13.03
C THR A 4 -2.22 4.56 14.37
N HIS A 5 -3.51 4.24 14.45
CA HIS A 5 -4.11 3.55 15.58
C HIS A 5 -5.06 2.46 15.09
N LYS A 6 -4.78 1.19 15.47
CA LYS A 6 -5.58 0.01 15.05
C LYS A 6 -5.83 -0.05 13.53
N GLY A 7 -4.83 0.31 12.73
CA GLY A 7 -4.90 0.30 11.27
C GLY A 7 -5.59 1.53 10.64
N PHE A 8 -6.09 2.48 11.44
CA PHE A 8 -6.60 3.75 10.94
C PHE A 8 -5.50 4.81 10.91
N ASP A 9 -5.38 5.51 9.78
CA ASP A 9 -4.52 6.68 9.63
C ASP A 9 -5.22 7.91 10.21
N LEU A 10 -4.62 8.49 11.23
CA LEU A 10 -5.10 9.69 11.93
C LEU A 10 -4.33 10.95 11.52
N SER A 11 -3.40 10.87 10.57
CA SER A 11 -2.52 11.98 10.19
C SER A 11 -3.25 13.21 9.61
N ALA A 12 -4.45 13.02 9.06
CA ALA A 12 -5.27 14.09 8.52
C ALA A 12 -6.11 14.82 9.60
N PHE A 13 -6.10 14.33 10.84
CA PHE A 13 -6.84 14.94 11.95
C PHE A 13 -5.93 15.81 12.82
N GLN A 14 -6.52 16.86 13.37
CA GLN A 14 -5.92 17.65 14.43
C GLN A 14 -6.28 17.00 15.77
N LEU A 15 -5.32 16.23 16.30
CA LEU A 15 -5.38 15.63 17.64
C LEU A 15 -4.90 16.63 18.69
N SER A 16 -5.34 16.47 19.93
CA SER A 16 -4.78 17.27 21.03
C SER A 16 -3.32 16.90 21.32
N ASP A 17 -2.57 17.84 21.90
CA ASP A 17 -1.20 17.60 22.35
C ASP A 17 -1.12 16.44 23.35
N GLU A 18 -2.10 16.30 24.24
CA GLU A 18 -2.19 15.19 25.21
C GLU A 18 -2.29 13.83 24.50
N THR A 19 -3.15 13.72 23.47
CA THR A 19 -3.28 12.48 22.70
C THR A 19 -2.02 12.19 21.90
N LEU A 20 -1.37 13.20 21.33
CA LEU A 20 -0.10 13.04 20.62
C LEU A 20 1.03 12.56 21.54
N GLU A 21 1.15 13.11 22.75
CA GLU A 21 2.11 12.66 23.75
C GLU A 21 1.89 11.18 24.14
N LEU A 22 0.64 10.78 24.31
CA LEU A 22 0.29 9.38 24.61
C LEU A 22 0.66 8.44 23.46
N ILE A 23 0.41 8.87 22.21
CA ILE A 23 0.79 8.11 21.01
C ILE A 23 2.31 7.96 20.93
N HIS A 24 3.07 9.04 21.12
CA HIS A 24 4.52 8.99 21.11
C HIS A 24 5.07 8.05 22.19
N LYS A 25 4.52 8.14 23.41
CA LYS A 25 4.91 7.26 24.51
C LYS A 25 4.62 5.79 24.22
N ARG A 26 3.48 5.48 23.60
CA ARG A 26 3.16 4.13 23.14
C ARG A 26 4.19 3.65 22.12
N ASP A 27 4.46 4.45 21.10
CA ASP A 27 5.40 4.09 20.03
C ASP A 27 6.82 3.87 20.55
N GLU A 28 7.28 4.70 21.50
CA GLU A 28 8.55 4.51 22.20
C GLU A 28 8.60 3.18 23.00
N LEU A 29 7.50 2.83 23.67
CA LEU A 29 7.40 1.58 24.43
C LEU A 29 7.36 0.35 23.51
N GLU A 30 6.61 0.42 22.42
CA GLU A 30 6.56 -0.63 21.39
C GLU A 30 7.95 -0.85 20.77
N GLU A 31 8.65 0.23 20.42
CA GLU A 31 10.01 0.15 19.88
C GLU A 31 10.96 -0.47 20.91
N ARG A 32 10.89 -0.03 22.17
CA ARG A 32 11.70 -0.58 23.25
C ARG A 32 11.42 -2.06 23.48
N HIS A 33 10.16 -2.48 23.48
CA HIS A 33 9.76 -3.89 23.64
C HIS A 33 10.25 -4.73 22.46
N ARG A 34 10.05 -4.25 21.24
CA ARG A 34 10.54 -4.91 20.02
C ARG A 34 12.06 -5.09 20.06
N LYS A 35 12.80 -4.02 20.34
CA LYS A 35 14.26 -4.05 20.44
C LYS A 35 14.73 -5.03 21.51
N TYR A 36 14.13 -5.00 22.70
CA TYR A 36 14.46 -5.92 23.79
C TYR A 36 14.24 -7.39 23.40
N ARG A 37 13.12 -7.70 22.73
CA ARG A 37 12.81 -9.05 22.22
C ARG A 37 13.80 -9.49 21.16
N THR A 38 14.21 -8.62 20.25
CA THR A 38 15.19 -8.94 19.22
C THR A 38 16.57 -9.19 19.82
N GLU A 39 17.03 -8.35 20.73
CA GLU A 39 18.35 -8.45 21.37
C GLU A 39 18.47 -9.69 22.28
N ASN A 40 17.36 -10.19 22.81
CA ASN A 40 17.31 -11.34 23.74
C ASN A 40 16.50 -12.51 23.17
N ALA A 41 16.43 -12.64 21.84
CA ALA A 41 15.64 -13.67 21.18
C ALA A 41 16.10 -15.10 21.56
N ASP A 42 17.38 -15.26 21.90
CA ASP A 42 17.98 -16.51 22.38
C ASP A 42 17.51 -16.90 23.79
N CYS A 43 17.02 -15.95 24.58
CA CYS A 43 16.50 -16.17 25.93
C CYS A 43 15.01 -16.52 25.95
N ALA A 44 14.32 -16.42 24.81
CA ALA A 44 12.91 -16.75 24.70
C ALA A 44 12.67 -18.27 24.75
N ARG A 45 11.59 -18.69 25.40
CA ARG A 45 11.16 -20.09 25.43
C ARG A 45 10.69 -20.52 24.03
N GLN A 46 11.21 -21.64 23.55
CA GLN A 46 10.77 -22.30 22.33
C GLN A 46 10.10 -23.62 22.69
N TYR A 47 8.86 -23.78 22.28
CA TYR A 47 8.09 -24.99 22.52
C TYR A 47 8.46 -26.07 21.50
N ILE A 48 8.42 -27.33 21.95
CA ILE A 48 8.74 -28.47 21.09
C ILE A 48 7.43 -28.95 20.46
N ASP A 49 7.37 -28.93 19.13
CA ASP A 49 6.28 -29.54 18.39
C ASP A 49 6.40 -31.06 18.46
N ASP A 50 5.29 -31.74 18.76
CA ASP A 50 5.25 -33.19 18.63
C ASP A 50 5.17 -33.62 17.16
N SER A 51 5.38 -34.91 16.90
CA SER A 51 5.36 -35.49 15.55
C SER A 51 4.01 -35.39 14.83
N HIS A 52 2.96 -34.93 15.52
CA HIS A 52 1.60 -34.74 15.02
C HIS A 52 1.26 -33.24 14.90
N GLY A 53 2.25 -32.35 15.03
CA GLY A 53 2.08 -30.89 14.93
C GLY A 53 1.37 -30.26 16.12
N HIS A 54 1.22 -30.98 17.24
CA HIS A 54 0.70 -30.40 18.47
C HIS A 54 1.86 -29.85 19.29
N VAL A 55 1.72 -28.62 19.75
CA VAL A 55 2.71 -27.98 20.62
C VAL A 55 2.70 -28.68 21.98
N SER A 56 3.77 -29.40 22.32
CA SER A 56 3.91 -30.00 23.65
C SER A 56 4.12 -28.90 24.70
N ARG A 57 3.81 -29.17 25.98
CA ARG A 57 4.13 -28.25 27.09
C ARG A 57 5.63 -28.13 27.36
N ASP A 58 6.43 -29.00 26.75
CA ASP A 58 7.88 -28.98 26.89
C ASP A 58 8.46 -27.83 26.06
N TYR A 59 9.35 -27.08 26.70
CA TYR A 59 10.05 -25.97 26.06
C TYR A 59 11.54 -26.07 26.36
N TYR A 60 12.33 -25.44 25.50
CA TYR A 60 13.74 -25.19 25.74
C TYR A 60 14.05 -23.71 25.56
N VAL A 61 15.14 -23.26 26.17
CA VAL A 61 15.66 -21.91 25.96
C VAL A 61 16.94 -22.03 25.12
N PRO A 62 17.00 -21.43 23.92
CA PRO A 62 18.15 -21.56 23.02
C PRO A 62 19.49 -21.21 23.68
N ALA A 63 19.56 -20.13 24.47
CA ALA A 63 20.76 -19.72 25.17
C ALA A 63 21.27 -20.79 26.14
N LEU A 64 20.38 -21.38 26.96
CA LEU A 64 20.74 -22.46 27.89
C LEU A 64 21.14 -23.74 27.15
N ARG A 65 20.44 -24.09 26.07
CA ARG A 65 20.76 -25.27 25.25
C ARG A 65 22.11 -25.15 24.57
N ARG A 66 22.45 -23.96 24.07
CA ARG A 66 23.76 -23.66 23.48
C ARG A 66 24.87 -23.76 24.53
N ALA A 67 24.68 -23.14 25.69
CA ALA A 67 25.65 -23.17 26.78
C ALA A 67 25.87 -24.59 27.32
N ASP A 68 24.81 -25.40 27.48
CA ASP A 68 24.93 -26.80 27.91
C ASP A 68 25.67 -27.66 26.86
N ARG A 69 25.51 -27.38 25.56
CA ARG A 69 26.28 -28.06 24.50
C ARG A 69 27.77 -27.69 24.56
N GLU A 70 28.08 -26.40 24.67
CA GLU A 70 29.47 -25.91 24.77
C GLU A 70 30.16 -26.46 26.04
N LEU A 71 29.43 -26.56 27.16
CA LEU A 71 29.93 -27.18 28.38
C LEU A 71 30.27 -28.66 28.16
N ARG A 72 29.38 -29.44 27.51
CA ARG A 72 29.65 -30.86 27.22
C ARG A 72 30.89 -31.06 26.34
N GLU A 73 31.11 -30.18 25.37
CA GLU A 73 32.31 -30.20 24.53
C GLU A 73 33.57 -29.94 25.37
N GLN A 74 33.53 -29.00 26.31
CA GLN A 74 34.64 -28.72 27.23
C GLN A 74 34.87 -29.86 28.23
N GLU A 75 33.82 -30.48 28.74
CA GLU A 75 33.91 -31.65 29.61
C GLU A 75 34.56 -32.84 28.87
N MET A 76 34.16 -33.10 27.62
CA MET A 76 34.79 -34.14 26.79
C MET A 76 36.28 -33.88 26.60
N GLN A 77 36.66 -32.63 26.32
CA GLN A 77 38.06 -32.25 26.16
C GLN A 77 38.84 -32.38 27.47
N ALA A 78 38.27 -31.97 28.61
CA ALA A 78 38.88 -32.12 29.92
C ALA A 78 39.12 -33.60 30.28
N VAL A 79 38.18 -34.48 29.95
CA VAL A 79 38.34 -35.93 30.11
C VAL A 79 39.48 -36.46 29.22
N ALA A 80 39.54 -36.05 27.96
CA ALA A 80 40.60 -36.47 27.04
C ALA A 80 41.99 -36.00 27.50
N ASP A 81 42.08 -34.81 28.08
CA ASP A 81 43.33 -34.20 28.55
C ASP A 81 43.69 -34.55 30.00
N GLY A 82 42.87 -35.36 30.69
CA GLY A 82 43.06 -35.73 32.10
C GLY A 82 42.96 -34.56 33.07
N ARG A 83 42.23 -33.50 32.70
CA ARG A 83 42.01 -32.29 33.51
C ARG A 83 40.73 -32.40 34.34
N PRO A 84 40.62 -31.65 35.45
CA PRO A 84 39.35 -31.57 36.18
C PRO A 84 38.24 -30.99 35.31
N LEU A 85 37.01 -31.46 35.54
CA LEU A 85 35.82 -30.97 34.86
C LEU A 85 35.53 -29.52 35.27
N PRO A 86 35.06 -28.66 34.34
CA PRO A 86 34.57 -27.33 34.67
C PRO A 86 33.35 -27.40 35.61
N ASP A 87 33.23 -26.44 36.52
CA ASP A 87 32.04 -26.34 37.38
C ASP A 87 30.83 -25.90 36.56
N ARG A 88 29.80 -26.74 36.54
CA ARG A 88 28.60 -26.52 35.73
C ARG A 88 27.80 -25.31 36.18
N ASP A 89 27.67 -25.08 37.49
CA ASP A 89 26.85 -24.01 38.01
C ASP A 89 27.52 -22.66 37.80
N GLU A 90 28.84 -22.60 37.96
CA GLU A 90 29.65 -21.42 37.63
C GLU A 90 29.59 -21.11 36.13
N TYR A 91 29.78 -22.12 35.27
CA TYR A 91 29.72 -21.95 33.81
C TYR A 91 28.36 -21.42 33.32
N LEU A 92 27.27 -21.93 33.89
CA LEU A 92 25.91 -21.56 33.45
C LEU A 92 25.34 -20.33 34.18
N ALA A 93 26.02 -19.77 35.19
CA ALA A 93 25.50 -18.71 36.04
C ALA A 93 25.08 -17.46 35.25
N GLU A 94 25.95 -16.98 34.34
CA GLU A 94 25.68 -15.78 33.54
C GLU A 94 24.47 -15.98 32.60
N VAL A 95 24.40 -17.12 31.92
CA VAL A 95 23.30 -17.44 30.99
C VAL A 95 21.98 -17.59 31.74
N ARG A 96 21.99 -18.26 32.90
CA ARG A 96 20.81 -18.37 33.78
C ARG A 96 20.34 -17.00 34.27
N SER A 97 21.27 -16.10 34.60
CA SER A 97 20.96 -14.72 35.01
C SER A 97 20.25 -13.95 33.89
N ARG A 98 20.80 -13.98 32.67
CA ARG A 98 20.19 -13.33 31.49
C ARG A 98 18.79 -13.85 31.19
N VAL A 99 18.60 -15.18 31.23
CA VAL A 99 17.28 -15.79 31.01
C VAL A 99 16.29 -15.36 32.09
N LYS A 100 16.70 -15.35 33.36
CA LYS A 100 15.84 -14.90 34.47
C LYS A 100 15.47 -13.42 34.35
N GLU A 101 16.39 -12.58 33.89
CA GLU A 101 16.10 -11.18 33.59
C GLU A 101 15.09 -11.05 32.45
N TYR A 102 15.28 -11.80 31.35
CA TYR A 102 14.34 -11.85 30.24
C TYR A 102 12.93 -12.23 30.69
N GLU A 103 12.78 -13.31 31.46
CA GLU A 103 11.50 -13.78 31.99
C GLU A 103 10.80 -12.77 32.91
N ARG A 104 11.56 -11.85 33.52
CA ARG A 104 11.01 -10.77 34.35
C ARG A 104 10.65 -9.53 33.54
N VAL A 105 11.52 -9.12 32.63
CA VAL A 105 11.44 -7.83 31.92
C VAL A 105 10.49 -7.89 30.73
N GLU A 106 10.51 -8.98 29.97
CA GLU A 106 9.65 -9.14 28.78
C GLU A 106 8.15 -8.99 29.11
N PRO A 107 7.58 -9.69 30.11
CA PRO A 107 6.16 -9.52 30.43
C PRO A 107 5.85 -8.15 31.05
N ALA A 108 6.81 -7.52 31.73
CA ALA A 108 6.64 -6.17 32.27
C ALA A 108 6.57 -5.12 31.15
N LEU A 109 7.41 -5.26 30.11
CA LEU A 109 7.36 -4.42 28.91
C LEU A 109 6.08 -4.66 28.12
N ALA A 110 5.68 -5.92 27.91
CA ALA A 110 4.44 -6.25 27.22
C ALA A 110 3.21 -5.61 27.91
N ARG A 111 3.13 -5.70 29.24
CA ARG A 111 2.07 -5.06 30.02
C ARG A 111 2.11 -3.53 29.96
N ALA A 112 3.30 -2.93 29.91
CA ALA A 112 3.44 -1.49 29.78
C ALA A 112 2.94 -0.99 28.41
N VAL A 113 3.21 -1.74 27.33
CA VAL A 113 2.68 -1.48 25.99
C VAL A 113 1.15 -1.55 26.00
N GLU A 114 0.55 -2.62 26.55
CA GLU A 114 -0.90 -2.78 26.65
C GLU A 114 -1.58 -1.63 27.43
N GLN A 115 -0.96 -1.17 28.51
CA GLN A 115 -1.43 -0.01 29.27
C GLN A 115 -1.35 1.28 28.46
N ALA A 116 -0.26 1.48 27.71
CA ALA A 116 -0.11 2.65 26.84
C ALA A 116 -1.13 2.63 25.69
N GLU A 117 -1.37 1.47 25.05
CA GLU A 117 -2.40 1.30 24.04
C GLU A 117 -3.80 1.61 24.58
N SER A 118 -4.10 1.15 25.81
CA SER A 118 -5.36 1.44 26.49
C SER A 118 -5.53 2.92 26.78
N ALA A 119 -4.46 3.61 27.20
CA ALA A 119 -4.47 5.05 27.43
C ALA A 119 -4.71 5.85 26.15
N VAL A 120 -4.00 5.49 25.06
CA VAL A 120 -4.21 6.10 23.73
C VAL A 120 -5.65 5.88 23.25
N THR A 121 -6.16 4.65 23.38
CA THR A 121 -7.55 4.34 23.01
C THR A 121 -8.54 5.21 23.80
N GLY A 122 -8.32 5.32 25.11
CA GLY A 122 -9.15 6.16 25.99
C GLY A 122 -9.11 7.65 25.63
N ALA A 123 -7.96 8.16 25.22
CA ALA A 123 -7.79 9.54 24.80
C ALA A 123 -8.50 9.81 23.46
N ILE A 124 -8.29 8.96 22.46
CA ILE A 124 -8.96 9.05 21.15
C ILE A 124 -10.48 9.00 21.32
N VAL A 125 -11.00 8.10 22.17
CA VAL A 125 -12.45 8.00 22.43
C VAL A 125 -13.05 9.32 22.90
N LYS A 126 -12.32 10.10 23.71
CA LYS A 126 -12.79 11.42 24.17
C LYS A 126 -12.81 12.45 23.04
N GLU A 127 -11.92 12.33 22.06
CA GLU A 127 -11.81 13.25 20.93
C GLU A 127 -12.71 12.87 19.74
N LEU A 128 -13.31 11.67 19.73
CA LEU A 128 -14.14 11.17 18.63
C LEU A 128 -15.18 12.17 18.10
N PRO A 129 -15.92 12.93 18.92
CA PRO A 129 -16.89 13.90 18.39
C PRO A 129 -16.23 14.99 17.54
N GLU A 130 -15.07 15.48 17.96
CA GLU A 130 -14.34 16.52 17.26
C GLU A 130 -13.67 15.95 15.99
N LEU A 131 -13.15 14.73 16.06
CA LEU A 131 -12.64 14.01 14.89
C LEU A 131 -13.75 13.79 13.85
N ALA A 132 -14.95 13.41 14.29
CA ALA A 132 -16.10 13.26 13.40
C ALA A 132 -16.47 14.58 12.71
N ARG A 133 -16.43 15.70 13.43
CA ARG A 133 -16.66 17.05 12.86
C ARG A 133 -15.62 17.38 11.80
N GLN A 134 -14.33 17.18 12.10
CA GLN A 134 -13.24 17.41 11.14
C GLN A 134 -13.41 16.52 9.90
N GLY A 135 -13.71 15.24 10.07
CA GLY A 135 -13.94 14.30 8.97
C GLY A 135 -15.13 14.70 8.08
N PHE A 136 -16.21 15.20 8.69
CA PHE A 136 -17.35 15.74 7.96
C PHE A 136 -16.96 16.96 7.12
N GLU A 137 -16.25 17.94 7.71
CA GLU A 137 -15.78 19.13 7.00
C GLU A 137 -14.83 18.81 5.85
N GLN A 138 -13.92 17.86 6.06
CA GLN A 138 -13.01 17.39 5.02
C GLN A 138 -13.78 16.71 3.87
N SER A 139 -14.76 15.87 4.20
CA SER A 139 -15.60 15.18 3.23
C SER A 139 -16.43 16.15 2.39
N GLU A 140 -17.03 17.18 3.00
CA GLU A 140 -17.79 18.21 2.30
C GLU A 140 -16.91 19.02 1.33
N ARG A 141 -15.69 19.37 1.75
CA ARG A 141 -14.72 20.05 0.89
C ARG A 141 -14.32 19.16 -0.29
N ALA A 142 -14.02 17.89 -0.05
CA ALA A 142 -13.68 16.93 -1.08
C ALA A 142 -14.84 16.72 -2.08
N LEU A 143 -16.07 16.59 -1.58
CA LEU A 143 -17.26 16.46 -2.41
C LEU A 143 -17.46 17.69 -3.31
N LYS A 144 -17.25 18.89 -2.79
CA LYS A 144 -17.34 20.13 -3.58
C LYS A 144 -16.28 20.16 -4.69
N GLN A 145 -15.05 19.78 -4.39
CA GLN A 145 -13.97 19.71 -5.38
C GLN A 145 -14.27 18.66 -6.46
N TYR A 146 -14.74 17.48 -6.05
CA TYR A 146 -15.14 16.41 -6.95
C TYR A 146 -16.26 16.85 -7.91
N ARG A 147 -17.33 17.47 -7.40
CA ARG A 147 -18.43 18.00 -8.23
C ARG A 147 -17.94 19.06 -9.22
N ALA A 148 -17.06 19.95 -8.78
CA ALA A 148 -16.48 20.96 -9.66
C ALA A 148 -15.60 20.33 -10.76
N ALA A 149 -14.87 19.27 -10.44
CA ALA A 149 -14.07 18.53 -11.42
C ALA A 149 -14.94 17.82 -12.45
N ILE A 150 -16.04 17.17 -12.02
CA ILE A 150 -17.02 16.58 -12.94
C ILE A 150 -17.60 17.63 -13.87
N ALA A 151 -18.10 18.75 -13.32
CA ALA A 151 -18.70 19.80 -14.15
C ALA A 151 -17.69 20.34 -15.20
N LYS A 152 -16.42 20.52 -14.83
CA LYS A 152 -15.36 20.88 -15.78
C LYS A 152 -15.13 19.79 -16.83
N ALA A 153 -15.12 18.53 -16.43
CA ALA A 153 -14.94 17.41 -17.35
C ALA A 153 -16.12 17.29 -18.33
N GLU A 154 -17.35 17.50 -17.89
CA GLU A 154 -18.54 17.51 -18.74
C GLU A 154 -18.51 18.66 -19.75
N VAL A 155 -18.12 19.87 -19.32
CA VAL A 155 -17.95 21.02 -20.22
C VAL A 155 -16.85 20.75 -21.24
N ALA A 156 -15.69 20.24 -20.81
CA ALA A 156 -14.60 19.88 -21.70
C ALA A 156 -15.00 18.78 -22.70
N ARG A 157 -15.76 17.77 -22.25
CA ARG A 157 -16.32 16.71 -23.10
C ARG A 157 -17.26 17.31 -24.14
N ALA A 158 -18.18 18.19 -23.76
CA ALA A 158 -19.09 18.84 -24.70
C ALA A 158 -18.34 19.71 -25.74
N GLN A 159 -17.32 20.46 -25.31
CA GLN A 159 -16.46 21.24 -26.22
C GLN A 159 -15.69 20.35 -27.19
N LEU A 160 -15.20 19.20 -26.73
CA LEU A 160 -14.53 18.22 -27.58
C LEU A 160 -15.53 17.59 -28.55
N THR A 161 -16.70 17.14 -28.11
CA THR A 161 -17.77 16.63 -29.00
C THR A 161 -18.07 17.63 -30.12
N ASP A 162 -18.35 18.88 -29.78
CA ASP A 162 -18.69 19.93 -30.72
C ASP A 162 -17.54 20.23 -31.71
N SER A 163 -16.28 20.19 -31.24
CA SER A 163 -15.11 20.38 -32.10
C SER A 163 -14.87 19.20 -33.04
N VAL A 164 -15.03 17.97 -32.55
CA VAL A 164 -14.96 16.75 -33.37
C VAL A 164 -16.08 16.76 -34.41
N SER A 165 -17.31 17.08 -34.03
CA SER A 165 -18.44 17.20 -34.96
C SER A 165 -18.18 18.25 -36.04
N ARG A 166 -17.64 19.43 -35.70
CA ARG A 166 -17.23 20.45 -36.68
C ARG A 166 -16.17 19.94 -37.65
N PHE A 167 -15.15 19.25 -37.13
CA PHE A 167 -14.10 18.66 -37.97
C PHE A 167 -14.71 17.63 -38.93
N LEU A 168 -15.49 16.67 -38.42
CA LEU A 168 -16.14 15.64 -39.23
C LEU A 168 -17.06 16.25 -40.30
N TRP A 169 -17.84 17.28 -39.95
CA TRP A 169 -18.67 18.02 -40.91
C TRP A 169 -17.83 18.67 -42.02
N ALA A 170 -16.70 19.31 -41.67
CA ALA A 170 -15.84 19.97 -42.64
C ALA A 170 -15.17 18.98 -43.60
N VAL A 171 -14.59 17.89 -43.07
CA VAL A 171 -13.85 16.92 -43.89
C VAL A 171 -14.77 16.01 -44.72
N THR A 172 -16.05 15.93 -44.38
CA THR A 172 -17.07 15.22 -45.17
C THR A 172 -17.75 16.11 -46.22
N GLY A 173 -17.28 17.35 -46.41
CA GLY A 173 -17.82 18.27 -47.40
C GLY A 173 -19.21 18.82 -47.05
N ALA A 174 -19.49 19.01 -45.75
CA ALA A 174 -20.72 19.60 -45.24
C ALA A 174 -22.03 18.86 -45.62
N GLU A 175 -21.94 17.56 -45.95
CA GLU A 175 -23.08 16.73 -46.36
C GLU A 175 -23.88 17.22 -47.59
N LEU A 176 -23.26 17.86 -48.59
CA LEU A 176 -24.00 18.25 -49.81
C LEU A 176 -24.54 17.05 -50.63
N THR A 177 -24.07 15.83 -50.42
CA THR A 177 -24.41 14.67 -51.28
C THR A 177 -24.62 13.32 -50.57
N ARG A 178 -24.64 13.24 -49.23
CA ARG A 178 -24.79 11.93 -48.52
C ARG A 178 -26.22 11.68 -48.01
N PRO A 179 -26.72 10.43 -48.03
CA PRO A 179 -27.95 10.05 -47.34
C PRO A 179 -27.73 10.16 -45.82
N LYS A 180 -28.71 10.70 -45.10
CA LYS A 180 -28.78 10.98 -43.63
C LYS A 180 -28.36 9.86 -42.64
N TRP A 181 -27.90 8.71 -43.12
CA TRP A 181 -27.62 7.50 -42.32
C TRP A 181 -26.13 7.11 -42.26
N ARG A 182 -25.20 7.91 -42.82
CA ARG A 182 -23.75 7.73 -42.63
C ARG A 182 -23.11 9.06 -42.22
N GLY A 183 -22.69 9.13 -40.96
CA GLY A 183 -22.05 10.32 -40.38
C GLY A 183 -22.80 10.91 -39.18
N PHE A 184 -24.05 10.52 -38.93
CA PHE A 184 -24.80 11.03 -37.76
C PHE A 184 -25.77 10.03 -37.10
N SER A 185 -25.73 8.74 -37.43
CA SER A 185 -26.40 7.71 -36.61
C SER A 185 -25.92 6.31 -36.97
N GLY A 186 -25.15 5.68 -36.09
CA GLY A 186 -24.72 4.29 -36.30
C GLY A 186 -23.78 3.80 -35.19
N ALA A 187 -24.36 3.23 -34.14
CA ALA A 187 -23.73 2.37 -33.13
C ALA A 187 -22.67 2.94 -32.15
N LEU A 188 -22.16 4.16 -32.30
CA LEU A 188 -21.10 4.70 -31.43
C LEU A 188 -21.46 6.10 -30.92
N GLY A 189 -22.24 6.19 -29.83
CA GLY A 189 -22.59 7.47 -29.18
C GLY A 189 -21.44 8.15 -28.44
N GLU A 190 -20.19 7.88 -28.82
CA GLU A 190 -18.97 8.35 -28.15
C GLU A 190 -17.84 8.65 -29.14
N GLU A 191 -18.09 9.47 -30.16
CA GLU A 191 -17.06 9.90 -31.14
C GLU A 191 -15.85 10.56 -30.46
N VAL A 192 -16.08 11.18 -29.29
CA VAL A 192 -15.03 11.70 -28.40
C VAL A 192 -14.05 10.62 -27.94
N ASN A 193 -14.52 9.40 -27.70
CA ASN A 193 -13.70 8.29 -27.21
C ASN A 193 -12.91 7.62 -28.33
N ALA A 194 -13.34 7.80 -29.59
CA ALA A 194 -12.60 7.40 -30.77
C ALA A 194 -11.53 8.43 -31.19
N TRP A 195 -11.55 9.67 -30.65
CA TRP A 195 -10.60 10.72 -31.02
C TRP A 195 -9.23 10.51 -30.36
N ARG A 196 -8.26 9.99 -31.12
CA ARG A 196 -6.86 9.88 -30.69
C ARG A 196 -5.94 10.45 -31.75
N THR A 197 -4.93 11.19 -31.30
CA THR A 197 -3.93 11.82 -32.15
C THR A 197 -2.54 11.31 -31.84
N THR A 198 -1.71 11.21 -32.87
CA THR A 198 -0.26 11.01 -32.76
C THR A 198 0.41 12.27 -32.20
N SER A 199 1.67 12.16 -31.79
CA SER A 199 2.44 13.27 -31.17
C SER A 199 2.69 14.45 -32.10
N ASP A 200 2.64 14.24 -33.41
CA ASP A 200 2.72 15.25 -34.46
C ASP A 200 1.36 15.87 -34.83
N GLY A 201 0.27 15.50 -34.12
CA GLY A 201 -1.04 16.14 -34.23
C GLY A 201 -1.97 15.59 -35.31
N ARG A 202 -1.63 14.46 -35.94
CA ARG A 202 -2.50 13.75 -36.89
C ARG A 202 -3.41 12.76 -36.15
N LEU A 203 -4.59 12.43 -36.71
CA LEU A 203 -5.43 11.34 -36.21
C LEU A 203 -4.72 10.01 -36.42
N THR A 204 -4.78 9.12 -35.44
CA THR A 204 -4.31 7.74 -35.65
C THR A 204 -5.17 7.06 -36.71
N PHE A 205 -4.59 6.07 -37.41
CA PHE A 205 -5.32 5.33 -38.44
C PHE A 205 -6.56 4.62 -37.87
N GLU A 206 -6.45 4.02 -36.67
CA GLU A 206 -7.56 3.38 -35.96
C GLU A 206 -8.67 4.39 -35.64
N SER A 207 -8.32 5.57 -35.11
CA SER A 207 -9.28 6.63 -34.83
C SER A 207 -9.98 7.12 -36.10
N ALA A 208 -9.27 7.27 -37.20
CA ALA A 208 -9.87 7.68 -38.48
C ALA A 208 -10.84 6.63 -39.04
N LYS A 209 -10.56 5.33 -38.81
CA LYS A 209 -11.46 4.23 -39.15
C LYS A 209 -12.71 4.21 -38.27
N ASP A 210 -12.53 4.35 -36.95
CA ASP A 210 -13.63 4.36 -35.97
C ASP A 210 -14.55 5.58 -36.16
N LEU A 211 -13.99 6.71 -36.60
CA LEU A 211 -14.74 7.92 -36.97
C LEU A 211 -15.38 7.84 -38.38
N GLY A 212 -15.20 6.74 -39.11
CA GLY A 212 -15.80 6.52 -40.43
C GLY A 212 -15.23 7.43 -41.54
N ILE A 213 -14.05 7.99 -41.33
CA ILE A 213 -13.33 8.83 -42.31
C ILE A 213 -12.66 7.95 -43.38
N ILE A 214 -12.20 6.77 -42.98
CA ILE A 214 -11.64 5.73 -43.87
C ILE A 214 -12.76 4.76 -44.25
N ASP A 215 -13.13 4.70 -45.52
CA ASP A 215 -14.05 3.68 -46.02
C ASP A 215 -13.24 2.42 -46.41
N PRO A 216 -13.53 1.24 -45.84
CA PRO A 216 -12.77 0.02 -46.11
C PRO A 216 -12.82 -0.43 -47.58
N TYR A 217 -13.70 0.12 -48.41
CA TYR A 217 -13.83 -0.22 -49.84
C TYR A 217 -13.33 0.88 -50.78
N ARG A 218 -13.15 2.11 -50.29
CA ARG A 218 -12.77 3.28 -51.12
C ARG A 218 -11.51 3.99 -50.65
N GLY A 219 -10.93 3.59 -49.53
CA GLY A 219 -9.78 4.24 -48.92
C GLY A 219 -10.15 5.54 -48.21
N ASN A 220 -9.15 6.38 -47.96
CA ASN A 220 -9.34 7.68 -47.32
C ASN A 220 -10.11 8.64 -48.24
N LEU A 221 -10.92 9.52 -47.65
CA LEU A 221 -11.41 10.70 -48.35
C LEU A 221 -10.21 11.59 -48.73
N ALA A 222 -10.11 12.02 -49.98
CA ALA A 222 -9.00 12.85 -50.46
C ALA A 222 -8.91 14.19 -49.69
N GLU A 223 -10.03 14.66 -49.16
CA GLU A 223 -10.15 15.84 -48.31
C GLU A 223 -9.52 15.67 -46.91
N CYS A 224 -9.14 14.43 -46.54
CA CYS A 224 -8.50 14.09 -45.27
C CYS A 224 -7.00 13.83 -45.39
N ASP A 225 -6.43 13.94 -46.60
CA ASP A 225 -5.00 13.74 -46.84
C ASP A 225 -4.18 14.77 -46.06
N GLY A 226 -3.29 14.28 -45.18
CA GLY A 226 -2.47 15.09 -44.27
C GLY A 226 -2.98 15.16 -42.83
N PHE A 227 -4.23 14.78 -42.55
CA PHE A 227 -4.78 14.74 -41.18
C PHE A 227 -4.73 13.35 -40.54
N ILE A 228 -4.46 12.30 -41.31
CA ILE A 228 -4.43 10.90 -40.86
C ILE A 228 -2.97 10.41 -40.89
N ALA A 229 -2.51 9.81 -39.80
CA ALA A 229 -1.22 9.12 -39.75
C ALA A 229 -1.30 7.80 -40.54
N PRO A 230 -0.20 7.38 -41.21
CA PRO A 230 -0.17 6.08 -41.89
C PRO A 230 -0.43 4.93 -40.90
N PRO A 231 -0.97 3.79 -41.36
CA PRO A 231 -1.12 2.61 -40.51
C PRO A 231 0.25 2.19 -39.96
N GLU A 232 0.31 1.76 -38.68
CA GLU A 232 1.57 1.40 -38.01
C GLU A 232 2.33 0.26 -38.71
N GLU A 233 1.67 -0.53 -39.57
CA GLU A 233 2.30 -1.58 -40.39
C GLU A 233 3.24 -1.02 -41.48
N ASP A 234 3.10 0.26 -41.85
CA ASP A 234 3.92 0.94 -42.88
C ASP A 234 4.98 1.90 -42.29
N ALA A 235 5.18 1.91 -40.97
CA ALA A 235 6.14 2.77 -40.28
C ALA A 235 7.53 2.13 -40.03
N ALA A 236 7.87 1.07 -40.77
CA ALA A 236 9.18 0.39 -40.73
C ALA A 236 10.06 0.72 -41.94
#